data_AF-A0A3C0KUW5-F1
#
_entry.id   AF-A0A3C0KUW5-F1
#
_cell.length_a   1.000
_cell.length_b   1.000
_cell.length_c   1.000
_cell.angle_alpha   90.00
_cell.angle_beta   90.00
_cell.angle_gamma   90.00
#
_symmetry.space_group_name_H-M   'P 1'
#
loop_
_entity.id
_entity.type
_entity.pdbx_description
1 polymer ?
#
loop_
_entity_poly.entity_id
_entity_poly.type
_entity_poly.pdbx_seq_one_letter_code
_entity_poly.pdbx_strand_id
1 'polypeptide(L)'
;MGFDWDDGNLLKNWEKHGVSASECEQIFFNHPLVTSPDVGHPKYEARFYSLGKSDAGKYLFIVFTVRNNLIRIISARYMNRKGRRINAMKKIPKFKTEAEEREFWANSDSSDNIDWSKARRVLLPNIKPSLRTISLRLPEIMLEELKLIANKRDVPYQSLIKMFLSERLSKELNA
;
A
#
# COMPACT_ATOMS: atom_id res chain seq x y z
N MET A 1 -3.21 -2.68 -14.63
CA MET A 1 -2.55 -3.26 -13.45
C MET A 1 -3.39 -2.90 -12.22
N GLY A 2 -3.49 -3.75 -11.21
CA GLY A 2 -4.30 -3.50 -10.01
C GLY A 2 -3.64 -4.09 -8.78
N PHE A 3 -4.39 -4.24 -7.68
CA PHE A 3 -3.89 -4.87 -6.46
C PHE A 3 -4.57 -6.21 -6.22
N ASP A 4 -3.81 -7.13 -5.63
CA ASP A 4 -4.27 -8.44 -5.20
C ASP A 4 -4.38 -8.43 -3.67
N TRP A 5 -5.61 -8.24 -3.20
CA TRP A 5 -5.98 -8.27 -1.79
C TRP A 5 -6.89 -9.47 -1.52
N ASP A 6 -6.52 -10.26 -0.51
CA ASP A 6 -7.33 -11.30 0.11
C ASP A 6 -7.37 -11.14 1.63
N ASP A 7 -8.19 -11.96 2.29
CA ASP A 7 -8.31 -11.92 3.75
C ASP A 7 -6.97 -12.18 4.46
N GLY A 8 -6.02 -12.84 3.78
CA GLY A 8 -4.69 -13.15 4.32
C GLY A 8 -3.69 -11.99 4.27
N ASN A 9 -3.90 -10.94 3.46
CA ASN A 9 -2.99 -9.79 3.37
C ASN A 9 -3.64 -8.42 3.60
N LEU A 10 -4.96 -8.30 3.52
CA LEU A 10 -5.66 -7.02 3.63
C LEU A 10 -5.44 -6.32 4.99
N LEU A 11 -5.63 -7.07 6.09
CA LEU A 11 -5.50 -6.52 7.46
C LEU A 11 -4.14 -6.83 8.11
N LYS A 12 -3.38 -7.77 7.54
CA LYS A 12 -2.10 -8.22 8.10
C LYS A 12 -1.12 -7.06 8.36
N ASN A 13 -1.01 -6.10 7.44
CA ASN A 13 -0.10 -4.96 7.60
C ASN A 13 -0.63 -3.93 8.61
N TRP A 14 -1.94 -3.82 8.73
CA TRP A 14 -2.57 -2.96 9.73
C TRP A 14 -2.31 -3.51 11.14
N GLU A 15 -2.59 -4.79 11.36
CA GLU A 15 -2.41 -5.45 12.65
C GLU A 15 -0.95 -5.45 13.12
N LYS A 16 0.00 -5.61 12.20
CA LYS A 16 1.43 -5.69 12.55
C LYS A 16 2.15 -4.35 12.57
N HIS A 17 1.77 -3.43 11.69
CA HIS A 17 2.57 -2.23 11.38
C HIS A 17 1.76 -0.93 11.34
N GLY A 18 0.44 -0.98 11.56
CA GLY A 18 -0.43 0.19 11.49
C GLY A 18 -0.50 0.82 10.10
N VAL A 19 -0.18 0.06 9.05
CA VAL A 19 -0.25 0.52 7.66
C VAL A 19 -1.50 -0.05 7.01
N SER A 20 -2.39 0.84 6.58
CA SER A 20 -3.62 0.44 5.90
C SER A 20 -3.36 -0.03 4.46
N ALA A 21 -4.25 -0.87 3.93
CA ALA A 21 -4.21 -1.26 2.51
C ALA A 21 -4.29 -0.04 1.58
N SER A 22 -5.10 0.96 1.94
CA SER A 22 -5.20 2.23 1.20
C SER A 22 -3.86 2.97 1.12
N GLU A 23 -3.14 3.11 2.24
CA GLU A 23 -1.81 3.72 2.25
C GLU A 23 -0.80 2.91 1.43
N CYS A 24 -0.95 1.58 1.36
CA CYS A 24 -0.14 0.76 0.49
C CYS A 24 -0.39 1.07 -0.98
N GLU A 25 -1.64 1.26 -1.39
CA GLU A 25 -1.96 1.60 -2.79
C GLU A 25 -1.46 3.00 -3.15
N GLN A 26 -1.65 3.99 -2.26
CA GLN A 26 -1.27 5.39 -2.45
C GLN A 26 0.18 5.55 -2.93
N ILE A 27 1.11 4.77 -2.37
CA ILE A 27 2.52 4.91 -2.76
C ILE A 27 2.77 4.60 -4.23
N PHE A 28 1.98 3.72 -4.86
CA PHE A 28 2.12 3.36 -6.26
C PHE A 28 1.52 4.40 -7.21
N PHE A 29 0.60 5.22 -6.71
CA PHE A 29 0.13 6.42 -7.40
C PHE A 29 1.11 7.60 -7.25
N ASN A 30 1.91 7.61 -6.18
CA ASN A 30 2.86 8.69 -5.85
C ASN A 30 4.30 8.43 -6.35
N HIS A 31 4.46 7.84 -7.52
CA HIS A 31 5.75 7.60 -8.20
C HIS A 31 6.84 6.98 -7.30
N PRO A 32 6.65 5.74 -6.83
CA PRO A 32 7.56 5.13 -5.88
C PRO A 32 8.92 4.83 -6.50
N LEU A 33 9.94 4.73 -5.64
CA LEU A 33 11.23 4.19 -5.99
C LEU A 33 11.18 2.66 -5.84
N VAL A 34 11.38 1.92 -6.93
CA VAL A 34 11.27 0.47 -6.97
C VAL A 34 12.60 -0.18 -7.33
N THR A 35 12.93 -1.28 -6.68
CA THR A 35 14.08 -2.14 -7.01
C THR A 35 13.70 -3.61 -6.89
N SER A 36 14.46 -4.48 -7.54
CA SER A 36 14.39 -5.93 -7.38
C SER A 36 15.74 -6.44 -6.86
N PRO A 37 15.78 -7.48 -6.03
CA PRO A 37 17.03 -8.11 -5.69
C PRO A 37 17.64 -8.73 -6.96
N ASP A 38 18.94 -8.56 -7.18
CA ASP A 38 19.68 -9.26 -8.24
C ASP A 38 19.65 -10.79 -8.05
N VAL A 39 19.34 -11.25 -6.85
CA VAL A 39 19.39 -12.65 -6.42
C VAL A 39 17.99 -13.23 -6.32
N GLY A 40 17.28 -13.31 -7.45
CA GLY A 40 16.08 -14.13 -7.54
C GLY A 40 16.49 -15.60 -7.47
N HIS A 41 16.17 -16.31 -6.38
CA HIS A 41 16.22 -17.76 -6.41
C HIS A 41 15.20 -18.25 -7.45
N PRO A 42 15.60 -19.05 -8.49
CA PRO A 42 14.71 -19.45 -9.59
C PRO A 42 13.46 -20.24 -9.15
N LYS A 43 13.46 -20.74 -7.91
CA LYS A 43 12.37 -21.52 -7.32
C LYS A 43 11.24 -20.70 -6.70
N TYR A 44 11.42 -19.39 -6.49
CA TYR A 44 10.46 -18.55 -5.77
C TYR A 44 10.01 -17.35 -6.61
N GLU A 45 8.86 -16.79 -6.26
CA GLU A 45 8.32 -15.61 -6.93
C GLU A 45 9.25 -14.40 -6.80
N ALA A 46 9.38 -13.64 -7.88
CA ALA A 46 10.15 -12.40 -7.89
C ALA A 46 9.60 -11.41 -6.85
N ARG A 47 10.46 -11.00 -5.92
CA ARG A 47 10.16 -10.00 -4.90
C ARG A 47 10.62 -8.64 -5.39
N PHE A 48 9.79 -7.63 -5.20
CA PHE A 48 10.09 -6.25 -5.49
C PHE A 48 10.00 -5.44 -4.19
N TYR A 49 10.84 -4.42 -4.11
CA TYR A 49 10.92 -3.50 -2.99
C TYR A 49 10.59 -2.10 -3.46
N SER A 50 9.78 -1.39 -2.69
CA SER A 50 9.32 -0.05 -3.02
C SER A 50 9.51 0.88 -1.82
N LEU A 51 10.07 2.06 -2.06
CA LEU A 51 9.99 3.20 -1.16
C LEU A 51 9.06 4.23 -1.77
N GLY A 52 8.08 4.67 -1.00
CA GLY A 52 7.16 5.70 -1.47
C GLY A 52 6.60 6.53 -0.34
N LYS A 53 5.77 7.50 -0.74
CA LYS A 53 5.15 8.46 0.17
C LYS A 53 3.64 8.37 0.02
N SER A 54 2.93 8.24 1.13
CA SER A 54 1.46 8.29 1.16
C SER A 54 0.97 9.73 0.97
N ASP A 55 -0.33 9.91 0.74
CA ASP A 55 -0.92 11.24 0.53
C ASP A 55 -0.81 12.11 1.79
N ALA A 56 -0.87 11.49 2.97
CA ALA A 56 -0.63 12.11 4.27
C ALA A 56 0.86 12.42 4.54
N GLY A 57 1.74 12.11 3.59
CA GLY A 57 3.16 12.39 3.63
C GLY A 57 4.00 11.44 4.49
N LYS A 58 3.43 10.31 4.90
CA LYS A 58 4.17 9.24 5.58
C LYS A 58 5.03 8.48 4.56
N TYR A 59 6.24 8.12 4.95
CA TYR A 59 7.14 7.33 4.10
C TYR A 59 6.96 5.86 4.41
N LEU A 60 6.76 5.04 3.37
CA LEU A 60 6.52 3.62 3.49
C LEU A 60 7.59 2.82 2.74
N PHE A 61 7.95 1.69 3.34
CA PHE A 61 8.67 0.61 2.69
C PHE A 61 7.71 -0.54 2.43
N ILE A 62 7.64 -0.99 1.18
CA ILE A 62 6.75 -2.07 0.74
C ILE A 62 7.56 -3.19 0.07
N VAL A 63 7.28 -4.41 0.50
CA VAL A 63 7.67 -5.65 -0.18
C VAL A 63 6.46 -6.18 -0.91
N PHE A 64 6.58 -6.40 -2.22
CA PHE A 64 5.48 -6.88 -3.05
C PHE A 64 5.94 -7.87 -4.12
N THR A 65 5.00 -8.61 -4.69
CA THR A 65 5.19 -9.45 -5.87
C THR A 65 4.19 -9.04 -6.94
N VAL A 66 4.47 -9.36 -8.20
CA VAL A 66 3.55 -9.13 -9.31
C VAL A 66 3.09 -10.48 -9.86
N ARG A 67 1.79 -10.77 -9.74
CA ARG A 67 1.16 -12.00 -10.25
C ARG A 67 0.02 -11.60 -11.19
N ASN A 68 -0.05 -12.19 -12.38
CA ASN A 68 -1.14 -11.91 -13.34
C ASN A 68 -1.42 -10.41 -13.54
N ASN A 69 -0.38 -9.58 -13.58
CA ASN A 69 -0.49 -8.11 -13.69
C ASN A 69 -1.22 -7.42 -12.51
N LEU A 70 -1.16 -8.02 -11.32
CA LEU A 70 -1.63 -7.48 -10.05
C LEU A 70 -0.48 -7.39 -9.04
N ILE A 71 -0.45 -6.30 -8.28
CA ILE A 71 0.49 -6.08 -7.18
C ILE A 71 -0.07 -6.74 -5.93
N ARG A 72 0.62 -7.77 -5.43
CA ARG A 72 0.31 -8.37 -4.14
C ARG A 72 1.26 -7.85 -3.08
N ILE A 73 0.72 -7.13 -2.11
CA ILE A 73 1.50 -6.63 -0.96
C ILE A 73 1.80 -7.78 -0.01
N ILE A 74 3.08 -7.97 0.31
CA ILE A 74 3.56 -9.02 1.22
C ILE A 74 3.80 -8.44 2.62
N SER A 75 4.43 -7.27 2.67
CA SER A 75 4.71 -6.49 3.88
C SER A 75 4.72 -5.00 3.53
N ALA A 76 4.16 -4.17 4.40
CA ALA A 76 4.22 -2.73 4.33
C ALA A 76 4.43 -2.13 5.73
N ARG A 77 5.33 -1.15 5.83
CA ARG A 77 5.66 -0.49 7.09
C ARG A 77 6.05 0.97 6.91
N TYR A 78 5.92 1.75 7.98
CA TYR A 78 6.45 3.10 8.02
C TYR A 78 7.98 3.12 8.11
N MET A 79 8.59 4.07 7.41
CA MET A 79 10.02 4.32 7.50
C MET A 79 10.33 5.26 8.65
N ASN A 80 11.27 4.86 9.50
CA ASN A 80 11.84 5.72 10.52
C ASN A 80 12.68 6.86 9.86
N ARG A 81 13.01 7.93 10.60
CA ARG A 81 13.79 9.07 10.06
C ARG A 81 15.16 8.67 9.48
N LYS A 82 15.79 7.60 9.98
CA LYS A 82 17.10 7.13 9.50
C LYS A 82 16.97 6.39 8.16
N GLY A 83 15.96 5.55 8.00
CA GLY A 83 15.68 4.79 6.77
C GLY A 83 15.25 5.66 5.59
N ARG A 84 14.94 6.95 5.82
CA ARG A 84 14.76 7.94 4.73
C ARG A 84 16.08 8.27 4.01
N ARG A 85 17.23 7.97 4.59
CA ARG A 85 18.53 8.12 3.94
C ARG A 85 18.77 6.88 3.10
N ILE A 86 18.62 7.04 1.78
CA ILE A 86 18.94 5.99 0.82
C ILE A 86 20.46 5.76 0.90
N ASN A 87 20.88 4.71 1.59
CA ASN A 87 22.28 4.31 1.68
C ASN A 87 22.60 3.29 0.59
N ALA A 88 23.73 3.47 -0.07
CA ALA A 88 24.04 2.78 -1.33
C ALA A 88 24.50 1.33 -1.20
N MET A 89 24.68 0.75 0.00
CA MET A 89 25.27 -0.59 0.10
C MET A 89 24.87 -1.33 1.38
N LYS A 90 23.94 -2.28 1.27
CA LYS A 90 23.87 -3.45 2.17
C LYS A 90 23.34 -4.65 1.40
N LYS A 91 23.82 -5.85 1.78
CA LYS A 91 23.44 -7.13 1.18
C LYS A 91 22.23 -7.70 1.90
N ILE A 92 21.24 -8.15 1.12
CA ILE A 92 20.07 -8.86 1.63
C ILE A 92 20.51 -10.24 2.14
N PRO A 93 20.03 -10.71 3.31
CA PRO A 93 20.27 -12.08 3.75
C PRO A 93 19.76 -13.11 2.73
N LYS A 94 20.45 -14.25 2.60
CA LYS A 94 19.95 -15.36 1.77
C LYS A 94 18.95 -16.18 2.58
N PHE A 95 17.71 -16.27 2.12
CA PHE A 95 16.66 -17.07 2.76
C PHE A 95 16.55 -18.45 2.10
N LYS A 96 16.28 -19.49 2.89
CA LYS A 96 16.09 -20.86 2.38
C LYS A 96 14.66 -21.11 1.95
N THR A 97 13.69 -20.39 2.52
CA THR A 97 12.26 -20.57 2.23
C THR A 97 11.52 -19.23 2.16
N GLU A 98 10.40 -19.20 1.43
CA GLU A 98 9.51 -18.02 1.40
C GLU A 98 8.95 -17.68 2.79
N ALA A 99 8.68 -18.70 3.62
CA ALA A 99 8.16 -18.51 4.97
C ALA A 99 9.17 -17.77 5.86
N GLU A 100 10.44 -18.18 5.82
CA GLU A 100 11.55 -17.53 6.53
C GLU A 100 11.75 -16.09 6.05
N GLU A 101 11.71 -15.85 4.74
CA GLU A 101 11.76 -14.50 4.17
C GLU A 101 10.57 -13.64 4.64
N ARG A 102 9.35 -14.18 4.60
CA ARG A 102 8.12 -13.51 5.02
C ARG A 102 8.16 -13.13 6.50
N GLU A 103 8.71 -14.00 7.35
CA GLU A 103 8.87 -13.76 8.78
C GLU A 103 9.98 -12.73 9.06
N PHE A 104 11.11 -12.84 8.35
CA PHE A 104 12.19 -11.86 8.43
C PHE A 104 11.70 -10.44 8.07
N TRP A 105 10.97 -10.29 6.95
CA TRP A 105 10.43 -9.00 6.53
C TRP A 105 9.29 -8.51 7.44
N ALA A 106 8.58 -9.41 8.11
CA ALA A 106 7.56 -9.04 9.09
C ALA A 106 8.16 -8.48 10.39
N ASN A 107 9.40 -8.84 10.75
CA ASN A 107 9.95 -8.50 12.07
C ASN A 107 11.16 -7.54 12.03
N SER A 108 11.89 -7.44 10.92
CA SER A 108 13.17 -6.70 10.85
C SER A 108 13.00 -5.29 10.26
N ASP A 109 13.69 -4.26 10.77
CA ASP A 109 13.66 -2.86 10.25
C ASP A 109 14.53 -2.65 8.99
N SER A 110 14.34 -3.53 8.02
CA SER A 110 15.24 -3.86 6.92
C SER A 110 15.22 -2.93 5.68
N SER A 111 14.77 -1.67 5.81
CA SER A 111 14.85 -0.69 4.69
C SER A 111 16.30 -0.36 4.34
N ASP A 112 17.19 -0.51 5.32
CA ASP A 112 18.63 -0.29 5.19
C ASP A 112 19.35 -1.44 4.48
N ASN A 113 18.75 -2.62 4.32
CA ASN A 113 19.43 -3.84 3.85
C ASN A 113 19.35 -4.06 2.33
N ILE A 114 18.91 -3.04 1.58
CA ILE A 114 18.60 -3.15 0.16
C ILE A 114 19.48 -2.17 -0.61
N ASP A 115 20.07 -2.66 -1.71
CA ASP A 115 20.79 -1.82 -2.64
C ASP A 115 19.80 -1.01 -3.49
N TRP A 116 19.68 0.27 -3.13
CA TRP A 116 18.85 1.23 -3.84
C TRP A 116 19.56 1.92 -5.01
N SER A 117 20.85 1.64 -5.26
CA SER A 117 21.58 2.24 -6.39
C SER A 117 20.99 1.84 -7.74
N LYS A 118 20.40 0.65 -7.81
CA LYS A 118 19.71 0.11 -8.99
C LYS A 118 18.23 0.48 -9.06
N ALA A 119 17.73 1.19 -8.06
CA ALA A 119 16.32 1.50 -7.96
C ALA A 119 15.90 2.57 -8.98
N ARG A 120 14.70 2.44 -9.51
CA ARG A 120 14.14 3.37 -10.50
C ARG A 120 12.83 3.94 -9.98
N ARG A 121 12.58 5.22 -10.23
CA ARG A 121 11.25 5.78 -10.05
C ARG A 121 10.35 5.20 -11.12
N VAL A 122 9.26 4.57 -10.71
CA VAL A 122 8.33 3.91 -11.63
C VAL A 122 7.05 4.71 -11.70
N LEU A 123 6.58 4.93 -12.93
CA LEU A 123 5.25 5.46 -13.22
C LEU A 123 4.39 4.30 -13.70
N LEU A 124 3.26 4.07 -13.03
CA LEU A 124 2.32 2.99 -13.35
C LEU A 124 1.02 3.61 -13.88
N PRO A 125 0.99 4.10 -15.13
CA PRO A 125 -0.10 4.98 -15.61
C PRO A 125 -1.46 4.28 -15.66
N ASN A 126 -1.46 2.95 -15.78
CA ASN A 126 -2.67 2.13 -15.89
C ASN A 126 -2.94 1.31 -14.62
N ILE A 127 -2.46 1.78 -13.45
CA ILE A 127 -2.80 1.17 -12.17
C ILE A 127 -4.18 1.67 -11.71
N LYS A 128 -5.07 0.75 -11.33
CA LYS A 128 -6.41 1.08 -10.82
C LYS A 128 -6.46 0.80 -9.31
N PRO A 129 -7.13 1.66 -8.53
CA PRO A 129 -7.36 1.39 -7.12
C PRO A 129 -8.29 0.19 -6.94
N SER A 130 -8.20 -0.48 -5.80
CA SER A 130 -9.10 -1.58 -5.50
C SER A 130 -10.52 -1.08 -5.21
N LEU A 131 -11.51 -1.74 -5.82
CA LEU A 131 -12.93 -1.44 -5.63
C LEU A 131 -13.67 -2.69 -5.18
N ARG A 132 -14.52 -2.56 -4.15
CA ARG A 132 -15.43 -3.61 -3.69
C ARG A 132 -16.84 -3.07 -3.63
N THR A 133 -17.76 -3.71 -4.36
CA THR A 133 -19.19 -3.39 -4.25
C THR A 133 -19.74 -3.95 -2.95
N ILE A 134 -20.41 -3.11 -2.18
CA ILE A 134 -21.11 -3.49 -0.96
C ILE A 134 -22.56 -3.05 -1.06
N SER A 135 -23.47 -3.81 -0.44
CA SER A 135 -24.84 -3.38 -0.21
C SER A 135 -24.94 -2.88 1.23
N LEU A 136 -25.48 -1.67 1.41
CA LEU A 136 -25.64 -1.03 2.72
C LEU A 136 -27.09 -0.54 2.87
N ARG A 137 -27.72 -0.86 3.99
CA ARG A 137 -29.02 -0.29 4.36
C ARG A 137 -28.80 1.02 5.11
N LEU A 138 -29.47 2.08 4.67
CA LEU A 138 -29.43 3.41 5.28
C LEU A 138 -30.86 3.87 5.61
N PRO A 139 -31.06 4.65 6.69
CA PRO A 139 -32.33 5.33 6.92
C PRO A 139 -32.70 6.22 5.73
N GLU A 140 -33.98 6.21 5.33
CA GLU A 140 -34.46 6.98 4.17
C GLU A 140 -34.19 8.48 4.31
N ILE A 141 -34.46 9.04 5.50
CA ILE A 141 -34.18 10.45 5.82
C ILE A 141 -32.70 10.81 5.59
N MET A 142 -31.78 9.95 6.01
CA MET A 142 -30.35 10.20 5.86
C MET A 142 -29.95 10.21 4.38
N LEU A 143 -30.55 9.36 3.56
CA LEU A 143 -30.28 9.34 2.12
C LEU A 143 -30.77 10.63 1.44
N GLU A 144 -31.95 11.13 1.82
CA GLU A 144 -32.49 12.39 1.29
C GLU A 144 -31.64 13.59 1.72
N GLU A 145 -31.20 13.64 2.98
CA GLU A 145 -30.27 14.67 3.47
C GLU A 145 -28.93 14.66 2.70
N LEU A 146 -28.37 13.47 2.44
CA LEU A 146 -27.14 13.33 1.66
C LEU A 146 -27.32 13.83 0.22
N LYS A 147 -28.46 13.53 -0.43
CA LYS A 147 -28.77 14.05 -1.77
C LYS A 147 -28.89 15.58 -1.78
N LEU A 148 -29.54 16.16 -0.76
CA LEU A 148 -29.70 17.60 -0.62
C LEU A 148 -28.34 18.31 -0.45
N ILE A 149 -27.46 17.77 0.40
CA ILE A 149 -26.10 18.31 0.58
C ILE A 149 -25.28 18.17 -0.71
N ALA A 150 -25.42 17.05 -1.42
CA ALA A 150 -24.68 16.80 -2.65
C ALA A 150 -25.08 17.77 -3.76
N ASN A 151 -26.38 18.03 -3.93
CA ASN A 151 -26.89 19.02 -4.87
C ASN A 151 -26.38 20.44 -4.54
N LYS A 152 -26.40 20.85 -3.27
CA LYS A 152 -25.84 22.15 -2.84
C LYS A 152 -24.35 22.31 -3.15
N ARG A 153 -23.61 21.20 -3.26
CA ARG A 153 -22.17 21.17 -3.55
C ARG A 153 -21.86 20.87 -5.02
N ASP A 154 -22.90 20.76 -5.87
CA ASP A 154 -22.78 20.38 -7.28
C ASP A 154 -21.97 19.09 -7.51
N VAL A 155 -22.23 18.06 -6.69
CA VAL A 155 -21.60 16.74 -6.81
C VAL A 155 -22.65 15.63 -6.76
N PRO A 156 -22.40 14.46 -7.40
CA PRO A 156 -23.24 13.28 -7.21
C PRO A 156 -23.25 12.82 -5.75
N TYR A 157 -24.41 12.42 -5.22
CA TYR A 157 -24.52 12.02 -3.82
C TYR A 157 -23.65 10.79 -3.48
N GLN A 158 -23.43 9.87 -4.41
CA GLN A 158 -22.52 8.74 -4.19
C GLN A 158 -21.07 9.23 -4.03
N SER A 159 -20.68 10.26 -4.77
CA SER A 159 -19.36 10.89 -4.63
C SER A 159 -19.23 11.59 -3.28
N LEU A 160 -20.28 12.30 -2.83
CA LEU A 160 -20.32 12.91 -1.51
C LEU A 160 -20.16 11.88 -0.38
N ILE A 161 -20.89 10.76 -0.45
CA ILE A 161 -20.79 9.67 0.52
C ILE A 161 -19.35 9.16 0.59
N LYS A 162 -18.71 8.93 -0.56
CA LYS A 162 -17.30 8.49 -0.61
C LYS A 162 -16.37 9.52 0.02
N MET A 163 -16.57 10.82 -0.23
CA MET A 163 -15.77 11.88 0.37
C MET A 163 -15.91 11.91 1.89
N PHE A 164 -17.14 11.85 2.42
CA PHE A 164 -17.38 11.83 3.86
C PHE A 164 -16.79 10.59 4.54
N LEU A 165 -16.96 9.41 3.93
CA LEU A 165 -16.34 8.18 4.44
C LEU A 165 -14.81 8.27 4.42
N SER A 166 -14.22 8.77 3.34
CA SER A 166 -12.77 8.95 3.22
C SER A 166 -12.22 9.93 4.26
N GLU A 167 -12.91 11.05 4.48
CA GLU A 167 -12.53 12.03 5.50
C GLU A 167 -12.64 11.43 6.92
N ARG A 168 -13.74 10.73 7.21
CA ARG A 168 -13.95 10.10 8.53
C ARG A 168 -12.93 9.00 8.80
N LEU A 169 -12.64 8.14 7.83
CA LEU A 169 -11.60 7.11 7.92
C LEU A 169 -10.23 7.73 8.16
N SER A 170 -9.89 8.80 7.44
CA SER A 170 -8.60 9.48 7.60
C SER A 170 -8.44 10.06 9.01
N LYS A 171 -9.51 10.57 9.61
CA LYS A 171 -9.47 11.07 11.00
C LYS A 171 -9.28 9.95 12.01
N GLU A 172 -10.01 8.84 11.88
CA GLU A 172 -9.93 7.71 12.82
C GLU A 172 -8.61 6.93 12.71
N LEU A 173 -7.99 6.86 11.52
CA LEU A 173 -6.72 6.16 11.32
C LEU A 173 -5.48 7.01 11.69
N ASN A 174 -5.63 8.32 11.84
CA ASN A 174 -4.54 9.24 12.22
C ASN A 174 -4.68 9.81 13.63
N ALA A 175 -5.75 9.46 14.37
CA ALA A 175 -5.92 9.76 15.78
C ALA A 175 -5.09 8.80 16.65
#